data_AF-V4ZSK9-F1
#
_entry.id   AF-V4ZSK9-F1
#
_cell.length_a   1.000
_cell.length_b   1.000
_cell.length_c   1.000
_cell.angle_alpha   90.00
_cell.angle_beta   90.00
_cell.angle_gamma   90.00
#
_symmetry.space_group_name_H-M   'P 1'
#
loop_
_entity.id
_entity.type
_entity.pdbx_description
1 polymer ?
#
loop_
_entity_poly.entity_id
_entity_poly.type
_entity_poly.pdbx_seq_one_letter_code
_entity_poly.pdbx_strand_id
1 'polypeptide(L)'
;MSNQRKTAARSVPGWTTETELVRTYDRPVNVVDAVGVAVTDAVEEWPELSETPPLHRFVDGEKLNGLFGPEATDGNGQIPSVDFRFQGCRVTVMYGSSIRVIVRRES
;
A
#
# COMPACT_ATOMS: atom_id res chain seq x y z
N MET A 1 17.86 25.23 2.42
CA MET A 1 16.96 24.51 3.35
C MET A 1 16.13 23.52 2.54
N SER A 2 16.33 22.24 2.83
CA SER A 2 15.52 21.05 2.51
C SER A 2 14.97 20.86 1.09
N ASN A 3 15.79 20.27 0.21
CA ASN A 3 15.31 19.49 -0.94
C ASN A 3 14.83 18.12 -0.43
N GLN A 4 13.59 18.04 0.07
CA GLN A 4 12.89 16.76 0.14
C GLN A 4 12.51 16.38 -1.29
N ARG A 5 13.39 15.65 -1.99
CA ARG A 5 12.97 14.84 -3.12
C ARG A 5 11.99 13.81 -2.57
N LYS A 6 10.69 14.14 -2.63
CA LYS A 6 9.62 13.14 -2.69
C LYS A 6 9.98 12.25 -3.87
N THR A 7 10.67 11.15 -3.60
CA THR A 7 10.80 10.07 -4.57
C THR A 7 9.39 9.55 -4.74
N ALA A 8 8.63 10.14 -5.67
CA ALA A 8 7.33 9.63 -6.04
C ALA A 8 7.54 8.17 -6.39
N ALA A 9 6.91 7.28 -5.63
CA ALA A 9 7.02 5.85 -5.82
C ALA A 9 6.78 5.57 -7.31
N ARG A 10 7.79 5.07 -8.03
CA ARG A 10 7.64 4.75 -9.44
C ARG A 10 6.69 3.56 -9.52
N SER A 11 5.43 3.83 -9.84
CA SER A 11 4.40 2.81 -9.98
C SER A 11 4.66 2.01 -11.26
N VAL A 12 4.82 0.70 -11.10
CA VAL A 12 4.83 -0.30 -12.18
C VAL A 12 3.36 -0.59 -12.56
N PRO A 13 3.01 -1.08 -13.77
CA PRO A 13 1.62 -1.31 -14.13
C PRO A 13 0.90 -2.19 -13.10
N GLY A 14 -0.11 -1.61 -12.46
CA GLY A 14 -1.11 -2.31 -11.70
C GLY A 14 -2.29 -2.71 -12.58
N TRP A 15 -3.33 -3.25 -11.96
CA TRP A 15 -4.62 -3.46 -12.63
C TRP A 15 -5.76 -3.11 -11.67
N THR A 16 -6.91 -2.84 -12.24
CA THR A 16 -8.14 -2.51 -11.51
C THR A 16 -9.29 -3.33 -12.08
N THR A 17 -10.16 -3.86 -11.21
CA THR A 17 -11.46 -4.46 -11.54
C THR A 17 -12.56 -3.72 -10.77
N GLU A 18 -13.80 -4.14 -10.94
CA GLU A 18 -14.95 -3.60 -10.19
C GLU A 18 -14.78 -3.66 -8.66
N THR A 19 -13.97 -4.60 -8.14
CA THR A 19 -13.84 -4.86 -6.70
C THR A 19 -12.41 -4.89 -6.18
N GLU A 20 -11.41 -4.79 -7.05
CA GLU A 20 -10.01 -4.92 -6.65
C GLU A 20 -9.12 -3.93 -7.40
N LEU A 21 -8.27 -3.23 -6.65
CA LEU A 21 -7.25 -2.32 -7.16
C LEU A 21 -5.89 -2.81 -6.70
N VAL A 22 -5.00 -3.05 -7.66
CA VAL A 22 -3.62 -3.51 -7.41
C VAL A 22 -2.65 -2.44 -7.89
N ARG A 23 -1.69 -2.09 -7.03
CA ARG A 23 -0.55 -1.23 -7.36
C ARG A 23 0.76 -1.90 -6.98
N THR A 24 1.76 -1.77 -7.84
CA THR A 24 3.10 -2.31 -7.59
C THR A 24 4.12 -1.18 -7.66
N TYR A 25 5.05 -1.16 -6.72
CA TYR A 25 6.06 -0.11 -6.56
C TYR A 25 7.45 -0.73 -6.47
N ASP A 26 8.36 -0.23 -7.29
CA ASP A 26 9.76 -0.66 -7.26
C ASP A 26 10.47 -0.20 -5.99
N ARG A 27 11.36 -1.02 -5.45
CA ARG A 27 12.24 -0.63 -4.35
C ARG A 27 13.38 0.26 -4.87
N PRO A 28 13.89 1.22 -4.05
CA PRO A 28 13.45 1.56 -2.71
C PRO A 28 12.20 2.46 -2.71
N VAL A 29 11.20 2.10 -1.92
CA VAL A 29 9.99 2.91 -1.71
C VAL A 29 9.55 2.77 -0.26
N ASN A 30 9.06 3.86 0.32
CA ASN A 30 8.49 3.85 1.66
C ASN A 30 7.12 3.13 1.61
N VAL A 31 6.92 2.12 2.46
CA VAL A 31 5.68 1.32 2.52
C VAL A 31 4.46 2.22 2.76
N VAL A 32 4.57 3.21 3.63
CA VAL A 32 3.49 4.14 3.96
C VAL A 32 3.10 4.98 2.76
N ASP A 33 4.08 5.47 1.99
CA ASP A 33 3.82 6.22 0.76
C ASP A 33 3.14 5.34 -0.29
N ALA A 34 3.62 4.10 -0.47
CA ALA A 34 3.03 3.14 -1.41
C ALA A 34 1.56 2.83 -1.06
N VAL A 35 1.28 2.59 0.23
CA VAL A 35 -0.08 2.35 0.70
C VAL A 35 -0.94 3.60 0.57
N GLY A 36 -0.43 4.78 0.93
CA GLY A 36 -1.15 6.04 0.83
C GLY A 36 -1.57 6.38 -0.61
N VAL A 37 -0.69 6.15 -1.58
CA VAL A 37 -1.00 6.31 -3.01
C VAL A 37 -2.06 5.29 -3.43
N ALA A 38 -1.87 4.01 -3.16
CA ALA A 38 -2.83 2.98 -3.57
C ALA A 38 -4.24 3.19 -2.99
N VAL A 39 -4.33 3.68 -1.75
CA VAL A 39 -5.61 4.03 -1.13
C VAL A 39 -6.22 5.27 -1.78
N THR A 40 -5.41 6.28 -2.12
CA THR A 40 -5.90 7.47 -2.83
C THR A 40 -6.49 7.07 -4.19
N ASP A 41 -5.78 6.23 -4.95
CA ASP A 41 -6.27 5.70 -6.21
C ASP A 41 -7.57 4.88 -6.04
N ALA A 42 -7.72 4.14 -4.94
CA ALA A 42 -8.95 3.40 -4.64
C ALA A 42 -10.13 4.32 -4.29
N VAL A 43 -9.89 5.46 -3.65
CA VAL A 43 -10.92 6.47 -3.39
C VAL A 43 -11.32 7.20 -4.68
N GLU A 44 -10.38 7.42 -5.60
CA GLU A 44 -10.68 7.98 -6.93
C GLU A 44 -11.51 7.00 -7.77
N GLU A 45 -11.22 5.69 -7.70
CA GLU A 45 -11.96 4.65 -8.41
C GLU A 45 -13.35 4.37 -7.79
N TRP A 46 -13.43 4.39 -6.45
CA TRP A 46 -14.65 4.13 -5.69
C TRP A 46 -14.95 5.33 -4.78
N PRO A 47 -15.58 6.40 -5.31
CA PRO A 47 -15.85 7.63 -4.56
C PRO A 47 -16.70 7.43 -3.31
N GLU A 48 -17.47 6.35 -3.22
CA GLU A 48 -18.20 5.94 -2.01
C GLU A 48 -17.28 5.71 -0.79
N LEU A 49 -15.99 5.47 -1.01
CA LEU A 49 -14.99 5.37 0.06
C LEU A 49 -14.62 6.75 0.62
N SER A 50 -14.86 7.86 -0.09
CA SER A 50 -14.37 9.20 0.32
C SER A 50 -14.97 9.76 1.62
N GLU A 51 -15.97 9.12 2.24
CA GLU A 51 -16.75 9.69 3.35
C GLU A 51 -15.99 9.85 4.69
N THR A 52 -14.72 9.46 4.84
CA THR A 52 -14.05 9.44 6.17
C THR A 52 -12.50 9.58 6.15
N PRO A 53 -11.85 9.85 7.31
CA PRO A 53 -10.60 10.63 7.35
C PRO A 53 -9.34 9.92 6.81
N PRO A 54 -8.24 10.68 6.57
CA PRO A 54 -7.06 10.15 5.89
C PRO A 54 -6.38 8.97 6.60
N LEU A 55 -5.90 8.01 5.80
CA LEU A 55 -5.36 6.71 6.20
C LEU A 55 -4.35 6.75 7.36
N HIS A 56 -3.50 7.78 7.43
CA HIS A 56 -2.51 7.96 8.51
C HIS A 56 -3.12 8.06 9.92
N ARG A 57 -4.44 8.32 10.03
CA ARG A 57 -5.16 8.29 11.31
C ARG A 57 -5.59 6.88 11.74
N PHE A 58 -5.63 5.94 10.80
CA PHE A 58 -6.06 4.55 11.03
C PHE A 58 -4.88 3.58 11.03
N VAL A 59 -3.81 3.95 10.36
CA VAL A 59 -2.65 3.10 10.13
C VAL A 59 -1.42 3.77 10.72
N ASP A 60 -0.85 3.14 11.75
CA ASP A 60 0.45 3.48 12.27
C ASP A 60 1.52 3.09 11.24
N GLY A 61 1.89 4.06 10.40
CA GLY A 61 2.81 3.86 9.28
C GLY A 61 4.21 3.43 9.72
N GLU A 62 4.65 3.82 10.92
CA GLU A 62 5.93 3.39 11.48
C GLU A 62 5.89 1.92 11.87
N LYS A 63 4.78 1.44 12.43
CA LYS A 63 4.58 0.01 12.66
C LYS A 63 4.50 -0.78 11.36
N LEU A 64 3.83 -0.26 10.33
CA LEU A 64 3.81 -0.92 9.01
C LEU A 64 5.21 -1.03 8.39
N ASN A 65 6.02 0.02 8.48
CA ASN A 65 7.38 -0.01 7.97
C ASN A 65 8.28 -0.95 8.80
N GLY A 66 8.05 -1.02 10.12
CA GLY A 66 8.75 -1.93 11.04
C GLY A 66 8.35 -3.40 10.91
N LEU A 67 7.20 -3.72 10.30
CA LEU A 67 6.77 -5.09 10.02
C LEU A 67 7.58 -5.76 8.90
N PHE A 68 8.25 -4.96 8.07
CA PHE A 68 9.03 -5.46 6.94
C PHE A 68 10.52 -5.17 7.18
N GLY A 69 11.18 -6.05 7.94
CA GLY A 69 12.62 -6.00 8.15
C GLY A 69 13.41 -6.28 6.86
N PRO A 70 14.69 -5.87 6.76
CA PRO A 70 15.55 -6.19 5.63
C PRO A 70 15.77 -7.70 5.45
N GLU A 71 15.60 -8.51 6.50
CA GLU A 71 15.70 -9.98 6.48
C GLU A 71 14.41 -10.67 5.98
N ALA A 72 13.35 -9.90 5.72
CA ALA A 72 12.08 -10.46 5.26
C ALA A 72 12.16 -11.00 3.81
N THR A 73 13.30 -10.81 3.14
CA THR A 73 13.65 -11.37 1.84
C THR A 73 14.39 -12.71 1.92
N ASP A 74 14.62 -13.26 3.11
CA ASP A 74 15.72 -14.20 3.32
C ASP A 74 15.16 -15.59 3.67
N GLY A 75 15.00 -16.44 2.65
CA GLY A 75 15.26 -17.88 2.81
C GLY A 75 14.08 -18.87 2.70
N ASN A 76 12.83 -18.49 3.00
CA ASN A 76 11.73 -19.48 3.07
C ASN A 76 10.64 -19.38 1.98
N GLY A 77 10.79 -18.48 1.00
CA GLY A 77 9.83 -18.36 -0.12
C GLY A 77 8.46 -17.78 0.24
N GLN A 78 8.19 -17.47 1.51
CA GLN A 78 6.98 -16.78 1.95
C GLN A 78 7.21 -15.28 1.83
N ILE A 79 6.45 -14.61 0.95
CA ILE A 79 6.46 -13.15 0.82
C ILE A 79 5.80 -12.58 2.09
N PRO A 80 6.51 -11.76 2.89
CA PRO A 80 5.92 -11.04 4.00
C PRO A 80 4.69 -10.24 3.53
N SER A 81 3.56 -10.44 4.19
CA SER A 81 2.35 -9.67 3.92
C SER A 81 1.66 -9.23 5.20
N VAL A 82 1.06 -8.05 5.14
CA VAL A 82 0.17 -7.54 6.20
C VAL A 82 -1.19 -7.21 5.61
N ASP A 83 -2.23 -7.54 6.36
CA ASP A 83 -3.61 -7.22 6.03
C ASP A 83 -4.19 -6.27 7.07
N PHE A 84 -4.91 -5.24 6.62
CA PHE A 84 -5.72 -4.41 7.51
C PHE A 84 -6.98 -3.92 6.80
N ARG A 85 -7.93 -3.37 7.56
CA ARG A 85 -9.18 -2.82 7.01
C ARG A 85 -9.11 -1.31 6.88
N PHE A 86 -9.63 -0.79 5.77
CA PHE A 86 -9.81 0.64 5.51
C PHE A 86 -11.16 0.84 4.84
N GLN A 87 -12.07 1.56 5.50
CA GLN A 87 -13.39 1.94 4.94
C GLN A 87 -14.19 0.77 4.32
N GLY A 88 -14.20 -0.39 4.98
CA GLY A 88 -14.87 -1.59 4.47
C GLY A 88 -14.08 -2.35 3.40
N CYS A 89 -12.95 -1.81 2.93
CA CYS A 89 -11.99 -2.52 2.11
C CYS A 89 -10.97 -3.28 2.97
N ARG A 90 -10.51 -4.42 2.43
CA ARG A 90 -9.30 -5.10 2.88
C ARG A 90 -8.12 -4.56 2.09
N VAL A 91 -7.10 -4.09 2.79
CA VAL A 91 -5.81 -3.67 2.22
C VAL A 91 -4.77 -4.72 2.56
N THR A 92 -4.18 -5.31 1.53
CA THR A 92 -3.08 -6.27 1.63
C THR A 92 -1.81 -5.64 1.09
N VAL A 93 -0.76 -5.57 1.90
CA VAL A 93 0.57 -5.11 1.47
C VAL A 93 1.50 -6.31 1.44
N MET A 94 2.07 -6.59 0.28
CA MET A 94 3.07 -7.63 0.08
C MET A 94 4.44 -6.99 -0.11
N TYR A 95 5.43 -7.45 0.64
CA TYR A 95 6.77 -6.91 0.63
C TYR A 95 7.77 -7.94 0.10
N GLY A 96 8.20 -7.78 -1.16
CA GLY A 96 9.17 -8.66 -1.81
C GLY A 96 10.26 -7.89 -2.55
N SER A 97 10.60 -8.33 -3.77
CA SER A 97 11.44 -7.56 -4.70
C SER A 97 10.80 -6.22 -5.10
N SER A 98 9.48 -6.15 -5.05
CA SER A 98 8.67 -4.94 -5.14
C SER A 98 7.66 -4.90 -3.99
N ILE A 99 7.08 -3.72 -3.75
CA ILE A 99 5.94 -3.58 -2.84
C ILE A 99 4.67 -3.64 -3.66
N ARG A 100 3.78 -4.58 -3.34
CA ARG A 100 2.45 -4.67 -3.95
C ARG A 100 1.39 -4.31 -2.91
N VAL A 101 0.52 -3.37 -3.25
CA VAL A 101 -0.64 -3.00 -2.43
C VAL A 101 -1.89 -3.43 -3.19
N ILE A 102 -2.74 -4.21 -2.52
CA ILE A 102 -4.01 -4.69 -3.04
C ILE A 102 -5.10 -4.10 -2.16
N VAL A 103 -6.03 -3.36 -2.75
CA VAL A 103 -7.22 -2.84 -2.08
C VAL A 103 -8.42 -3.60 -2.65
N ARG A 104 -9.13 -4.35 -1.80
CA ARG A 104 -10.32 -5.10 -2.18
C ARG A 104 -11.52 -4.60 -1.39
N ARG A 105 -12.60 -4.21 -2.07
CA ARG A 105 -13.92 -3.94 -1.46
C ARG A 105 -14.66 -5.25 -1.23
N GLU A 106 -15.27 -5.41 -0.05
CA GLU A 106 -16.23 -6.48 0.17
C GLU A 106 -17.55 -6.09 -0.52
N SER A 107 -18.10 -7.00 -1.33
CA SER A 107 -19.35 -6.84 -2.08
C SER A 107 -20.58 -7.07 -1.21
#